data_AF-A0A7S2YD10-F1
#
_entry.id   AF-A0A7S2YD10-F1
#
_cell.length_a   1.000
_cell.length_b   1.000
_cell.length_c   1.000
_cell.angle_alpha   90.00
_cell.angle_beta   90.00
_cell.angle_gamma   90.00
#
_symmetry.space_group_name_H-M   'P 1'
#
loop_
_entity.id
_entity.type
_entity.pdbx_description
1 polymer ?
#
loop_
_entity_poly.entity_id
_entity_poly.type
_entity_poly.pdbx_seq_one_letter_code
_entity_poly.pdbx_strand_id
1 'polypeptide(L)'
;WSHNDILFQHGTQTSMTQPSRQWANLACLPVSSASGQADSKEGMFLRPKQSETVENPLKINNYAVPDAILQVNFSQKVFEDRPPIYGFGGAFTEASALNFNRLTAQGKDAVLELLFGKSGLGYSIGRVHMNSCDFSVKSYAFDTVDGDFDLE
;
A
#
# COMPACT_ATOMS: atom_id res chain seq x y z
N TRP A 1 -7.70 28.15 -22.06
CA TRP A 1 -8.85 28.32 -22.96
C TRP A 1 -8.95 27.05 -23.80
N SER A 2 -9.91 26.13 -23.68
CA SER A 2 -11.08 25.91 -22.81
C SER A 2 -11.44 24.42 -22.82
N HIS A 3 -11.86 23.90 -21.66
CA HIS A 3 -12.94 22.91 -21.43
C HIS A 3 -13.16 21.77 -22.43
N ASN A 4 -12.80 20.54 -22.03
CA ASN A 4 -13.78 19.54 -21.60
C ASN A 4 -13.08 18.29 -21.03
N ASP A 5 -13.20 18.16 -19.71
CA ASP A 5 -13.32 16.97 -18.86
C ASP A 5 -12.86 15.60 -19.39
N ILE A 6 -11.80 15.09 -18.76
CA ILE A 6 -11.79 13.69 -18.27
C ILE A 6 -11.30 13.72 -16.81
N LEU A 7 -12.27 13.76 -15.89
CA LEU A 7 -12.10 13.29 -14.52
C LEU A 7 -11.74 11.81 -14.56
N PHE A 8 -10.65 11.41 -13.92
CA PHE A 8 -10.65 10.39 -12.86
C PHE A 8 -9.35 10.49 -12.06
N GLN A 9 -9.46 11.12 -10.89
CA GLN A 9 -8.45 11.14 -9.84
C GLN A 9 -8.49 9.85 -8.99
N HIS A 10 -7.36 9.63 -8.31
CA HIS A 10 -7.13 8.78 -7.12
C HIS A 10 -6.84 7.30 -7.42
N GLY A 11 -5.71 6.70 -7.03
CA GLY A 11 -4.83 7.01 -5.90
C GLY A 11 -4.92 5.90 -4.87
N THR A 12 -3.85 5.11 -4.76
CA THR A 12 -3.27 4.56 -3.51
C THR A 12 -4.13 3.70 -2.56
N GLN A 13 -3.66 2.46 -2.35
CA GLN A 13 -3.31 1.86 -1.04
C GLN A 13 -4.05 0.59 -0.56
N THR A 14 -3.23 -0.48 -0.49
CA THR A 14 -3.12 -1.66 0.39
C THR A 14 -4.28 -2.64 0.61
N SER A 15 -3.93 -3.92 0.49
CA SER A 15 -4.47 -4.98 1.36
C SER A 15 -3.32 -5.80 1.94
N MET A 16 -3.30 -5.90 3.28
CA MET A 16 -2.39 -6.73 4.08
C MET A 16 -3.15 -7.97 4.55
N THR A 17 -2.74 -9.16 4.10
CA THR A 17 -3.39 -10.42 4.52
C THR A 17 -2.45 -11.43 5.18
N GLN A 18 -1.31 -10.98 5.71
CA GLN A 18 -0.57 -11.65 6.81
C GLN A 18 0.42 -10.67 7.44
N PRO A 19 0.66 -10.69 8.77
CA PRO A 19 1.56 -9.74 9.40
C PRO A 19 2.99 -9.99 8.91
N SER A 20 3.59 -9.01 8.25
CA SER A 20 5.03 -8.97 8.03
C SER A 20 5.72 -9.06 9.39
N ARG A 21 6.66 -10.00 9.55
CA ARG A 21 7.61 -9.94 10.66
C ARG A 21 8.18 -8.53 10.71
N GLN A 22 8.05 -7.88 11.86
CA GLN A 22 8.46 -6.49 12.06
C GLN A 22 9.88 -6.28 11.52
N TRP A 23 10.04 -5.30 10.62
CA TRP A 23 11.36 -4.93 10.06
C TRP A 23 12.21 -4.06 11.01
N ALA A 24 11.79 -3.89 12.26
CA ALA A 24 12.58 -3.20 13.28
C ALA A 24 12.21 -3.70 14.67
N ASN A 25 13.22 -4.08 15.47
CA ASN A 25 13.08 -4.39 16.89
C ASN A 25 13.00 -3.15 17.78
N LEU A 26 12.71 -1.97 17.21
CA LEU A 26 12.71 -0.71 17.94
C LEU A 26 11.32 -0.08 17.84
N ALA A 27 10.66 0.01 18.99
CA ALA A 27 9.44 0.81 19.12
C ALA A 27 9.77 2.28 18.83
N CYS A 28 8.98 2.92 17.98
CA CYS A 28 8.96 4.37 17.84
C CYS A 28 8.41 4.98 19.13
N LEU A 29 9.30 5.25 20.09
CA LEU A 29 8.96 5.98 21.30
C LEU A 29 8.85 7.48 20.97
N PRO A 30 7.83 8.20 21.50
CA PRO A 30 7.94 9.64 21.60
C PRO A 30 9.11 9.95 22.54
N VAL A 31 10.03 10.80 22.07
CA VAL A 31 11.16 11.29 22.86
C VAL A 31 10.62 12.00 24.10
N SER A 32 10.63 11.32 25.25
CA SER A 32 10.62 11.98 26.55
C SER A 32 12.07 12.11 27.02
N SER A 33 12.76 13.13 26.52
CA SER A 33 14.01 13.59 27.11
C SER A 33 13.90 15.06 27.47
N ALA A 34 13.65 15.33 28.74
CA ALA A 34 14.42 16.32 29.51
C ALA A 34 13.99 16.28 30.97
N SER A 35 14.84 15.66 31.79
CA SER A 35 15.01 15.99 33.19
C SER A 35 15.35 17.49 33.35
N GLY A 36 14.58 18.20 34.18
CA GLY A 36 14.96 19.44 34.86
C GLY A 36 15.12 20.70 34.00
N GLN A 37 14.24 21.68 34.17
CA GLN A 37 14.50 22.95 34.89
C GLN A 37 13.34 23.92 34.57
N ALA A 38 12.76 24.51 35.61
CA ALA A 38 11.62 25.40 35.50
C ALA A 38 12.02 26.70 34.78
N ASP A 39 11.20 27.13 33.82
CA ASP A 39 11.11 28.55 33.50
C ASP A 39 9.69 28.93 33.09
N SER A 40 9.23 30.03 33.68
CA SER A 40 7.89 30.57 33.54
C SER A 40 7.63 31.08 32.13
N LYS A 41 6.52 30.67 31.51
CA LYS A 41 5.49 31.55 30.88
C LYS A 41 4.48 30.73 30.04
N GLU A 42 3.22 30.97 30.37
CA GLU A 42 1.98 30.77 29.61
C GLU A 42 1.98 29.84 28.38
N GLY A 43 1.30 28.71 28.54
CA GLY A 43 0.73 27.92 27.45
C GLY A 43 -0.35 27.03 28.04
N MET A 44 -1.60 27.24 27.61
CA MET A 44 -2.81 26.59 28.10
C MET A 44 -2.65 25.06 28.16
N PHE A 45 -2.29 24.53 29.32
CA PHE A 45 -2.30 23.10 29.61
C PHE A 45 -3.76 22.68 29.78
N LEU A 46 -4.33 22.08 28.74
CA LEU A 46 -5.63 21.43 28.82
C LEU A 46 -5.53 20.32 29.87
N ARG A 47 -5.91 20.62 31.11
CA ARG A 47 -6.18 19.60 32.12
C ARG A 47 -7.28 18.71 31.53
N PRO A 48 -7.12 17.37 31.50
CA PRO A 48 -8.22 16.52 31.12
C PRO A 48 -9.37 16.83 32.08
N LYS A 49 -10.52 17.26 31.55
CA LYS A 49 -11.75 17.33 32.35
C LYS A 49 -11.98 15.92 32.89
N GLN A 50 -12.06 15.79 34.21
CA GLN A 50 -12.65 14.60 34.83
C GLN A 50 -14.10 14.55 34.36
N SER A 51 -14.43 13.65 33.45
CA SER A 51 -15.83 13.32 33.15
C SER A 51 -15.95 11.87 32.75
N GLU A 52 -16.89 11.23 33.44
CA GLU A 52 -17.52 9.94 33.18
C GLU A 52 -16.70 8.70 33.56
N THR A 53 -17.24 7.99 34.56
CA THR A 53 -16.86 6.62 34.91
C THR A 53 -17.08 5.73 33.69
N VAL A 54 -16.04 5.56 32.88
CA VAL A 54 -16.02 4.55 31.82
C VAL A 54 -16.10 3.19 32.50
N GLU A 55 -17.21 2.47 32.29
CA GLU A 55 -17.54 1.20 32.97
C GLU A 55 -16.53 0.06 32.78
N ASN A 56 -15.47 0.26 31.99
CA ASN A 56 -14.32 -0.61 31.95
C ASN A 56 -13.04 0.23 31.78
N PRO A 57 -12.20 0.39 32.82
CA PRO A 57 -10.89 1.00 32.64
C PRO A 57 -10.10 0.14 31.66
N LEU A 58 -9.69 0.73 30.53
CA LEU A 58 -8.87 0.05 29.54
C LEU A 58 -7.61 -0.45 30.25
N LYS A 59 -7.36 -1.76 30.21
CA LYS A 59 -6.15 -2.34 30.78
C LYS A 59 -4.94 -1.70 30.10
N ILE A 60 -4.14 -1.02 30.91
CA ILE A 60 -2.89 -0.40 30.50
C ILE A 60 -1.83 -1.49 30.48
N ASN A 61 -1.13 -1.64 29.37
CA ASN A 61 -0.06 -2.62 29.23
C ASN A 61 1.27 -2.07 29.80
N ASN A 62 2.32 -2.89 29.70
CA ASN A 62 3.65 -2.56 30.23
C ASN A 62 4.31 -1.34 29.57
N TYR A 63 3.72 -0.80 28.51
CA TYR A 63 4.17 0.41 27.82
C TYR A 63 3.34 1.65 28.17
N ALA A 64 2.54 1.60 29.23
CA ALA A 64 1.68 2.68 29.69
C ALA A 64 0.64 3.15 28.64
N VAL A 65 0.29 2.28 27.69
CA VAL A 65 -0.78 2.51 26.70
C VAL A 65 -1.87 1.45 26.86
N PRO A 66 -3.14 1.79 26.58
CA PRO A 66 -4.20 0.79 26.57
C PRO A 66 -3.96 -0.23 25.45
N ASP A 67 -4.39 -1.47 25.68
CA ASP A 67 -4.40 -2.48 24.62
C ASP A 67 -5.35 -2.05 23.49
N ALA A 68 -4.84 -2.05 22.26
CA ALA A 68 -5.65 -1.78 21.08
C ALA A 68 -6.41 -3.06 20.68
N ILE A 69 -7.74 -3.05 20.81
CA ILE A 69 -8.60 -4.15 20.38
C ILE A 69 -9.20 -3.80 19.01
N LEU A 70 -8.87 -4.58 17.99
CA LEU A 70 -9.49 -4.48 16.67
C LEU A 70 -10.70 -5.41 16.62
N GLN A 71 -11.90 -4.83 16.66
CA GLN A 71 -13.15 -5.57 16.48
C GLN A 71 -13.61 -5.46 15.03
N VAL A 72 -13.88 -6.60 14.38
CA VAL A 72 -14.33 -6.66 12.98
C VAL A 72 -15.73 -7.28 12.94
N ASN A 73 -16.69 -6.57 12.34
CA ASN A 73 -18.03 -7.09 12.10
C ASN A 73 -18.18 -7.47 10.62
N PHE A 74 -18.23 -8.77 10.33
CA PHE A 74 -18.37 -9.27 8.95
C PHE A 74 -19.81 -9.25 8.43
N SER A 75 -20.80 -9.05 9.30
CA SER A 75 -22.22 -8.96 8.92
C SER A 75 -22.60 -7.58 8.40
N GLN A 76 -21.73 -6.58 8.56
CA GLN A 76 -22.00 -5.19 8.19
C GLN A 76 -20.95 -4.69 7.19
N LYS A 77 -21.39 -4.35 5.97
CA LYS A 77 -20.55 -3.66 4.99
C LYS A 77 -20.56 -2.16 5.32
N VAL A 78 -19.46 -1.64 5.84
CA VAL A 78 -19.35 -0.22 6.23
C VAL A 78 -19.46 0.74 5.03
N PHE A 79 -19.05 0.29 3.84
CA PHE A 79 -19.11 1.08 2.60
C PHE A 79 -19.88 0.30 1.52
N GLU A 80 -21.19 0.47 1.48
CA GLU A 80 -22.06 -0.27 0.53
C GLU A 80 -21.71 0.04 -0.93
N ASP A 81 -21.47 1.31 -1.26
CA ASP A 81 -21.23 1.79 -2.62
C ASP A 81 -19.80 1.57 -3.15
N ARG A 82 -18.89 0.99 -2.35
CA ARG A 82 -17.53 0.74 -2.82
C ARG A 82 -17.47 -0.50 -3.72
N PRO A 83 -16.78 -0.40 -4.88
CA PRO A 83 -16.50 -1.55 -5.74
C PRO A 83 -15.77 -2.66 -4.99
N PRO A 84 -15.99 -3.93 -5.37
CA PRO A 84 -15.24 -5.05 -4.82
C PRO A 84 -13.77 -4.96 -5.24
N ILE A 85 -12.90 -5.62 -4.47
CA ILE A 85 -11.50 -5.82 -4.86
C ILE A 85 -11.49 -6.84 -6.00
N TYR A 86 -10.98 -6.43 -7.17
CA TYR A 86 -10.89 -7.30 -8.35
C TYR A 86 -9.72 -8.30 -8.26
N GLY A 87 -8.61 -7.90 -7.65
CA GLY A 87 -7.44 -8.75 -7.54
C GLY A 87 -6.18 -7.99 -7.14
N PHE A 88 -5.07 -8.75 -7.07
CA PHE A 88 -3.74 -8.21 -6.81
C PHE A 88 -2.76 -8.76 -7.85
N GLY A 89 -1.73 -7.98 -8.15
CA GLY A 89 -0.61 -8.49 -8.91
C GLY A 89 0.42 -7.44 -9.28
N GLY A 90 1.05 -7.60 -10.45
CA GLY A 90 2.26 -6.86 -10.82
C GLY A 90 2.20 -6.22 -12.20
N ALA A 91 3.27 -5.52 -12.57
CA ALA A 91 3.44 -4.94 -13.91
C ALA A 91 4.36 -5.81 -14.75
N PHE A 92 3.95 -6.12 -15.97
CA PHE A 92 4.75 -6.81 -16.96
C PHE A 92 5.44 -5.78 -17.87
N THR A 93 6.61 -5.32 -17.42
CA THR A 93 7.46 -4.40 -18.17
C THR A 93 8.50 -5.14 -18.99
N GLU A 94 9.10 -4.48 -19.97
CA GLU A 94 10.19 -5.08 -20.77
C GLU A 94 11.36 -5.50 -19.86
N ALA A 95 11.75 -4.67 -18.89
CA ALA A 95 12.77 -5.04 -17.90
C ALA A 95 12.40 -6.31 -17.12
N SER A 96 11.14 -6.45 -16.70
CA SER A 96 10.68 -7.67 -16.00
C SER A 96 10.76 -8.91 -16.89
N ALA A 97 10.37 -8.77 -18.17
CA ALA A 97 10.44 -9.84 -19.15
C ALA A 97 11.89 -10.24 -19.47
N LEU A 98 12.80 -9.27 -19.61
CA LEU A 98 14.22 -9.54 -19.85
C LEU A 98 14.87 -10.26 -18.67
N ASN A 99 14.59 -9.82 -17.44
CA ASN A 99 15.09 -10.50 -16.24
C ASN A 99 14.53 -11.92 -16.12
N PHE A 100 13.23 -12.09 -16.36
CA PHE A 100 12.61 -13.41 -16.39
C PHE A 100 13.22 -14.30 -17.47
N ASN A 101 13.47 -13.76 -18.67
CA ASN A 101 14.00 -14.54 -19.79
C ASN A 101 15.42 -15.05 -19.52
N ARG A 102 16.21 -14.33 -18.73
CA ARG A 102 17.59 -14.70 -18.32
C ARG A 102 17.64 -15.85 -17.31
N LEU A 103 16.52 -16.24 -16.70
CA LEU A 103 16.47 -17.35 -15.76
C LEU A 103 16.59 -18.72 -16.47
N THR A 104 17.04 -19.73 -15.74
CA THR A 104 16.94 -21.13 -16.18
C THR A 104 15.49 -21.58 -16.24
N ALA A 105 15.18 -22.70 -16.91
CA ALA A 105 13.83 -23.25 -16.96
C ALA A 105 13.23 -23.45 -15.55
N GLN A 106 13.99 -24.07 -14.65
CA GLN A 106 13.59 -24.25 -13.26
C GLN A 106 13.35 -22.92 -12.52
N GLY A 107 14.17 -21.89 -12.79
CA GLY A 107 13.98 -20.56 -12.21
C GLY A 107 12.72 -19.87 -12.72
N LYS A 108 12.40 -20.02 -14.01
CA LYS A 108 11.15 -19.53 -14.60
C LYS A 108 9.94 -20.19 -13.95
N ASP A 109 9.95 -21.50 -13.82
CA ASP A 109 8.87 -22.26 -13.18
C ASP A 109 8.69 -21.85 -11.70
N ALA A 110 9.80 -21.67 -10.97
CA ALA A 110 9.76 -21.22 -9.58
C ALA A 110 9.15 -19.80 -9.46
N VAL A 111 9.52 -18.87 -10.33
CA VAL A 111 8.94 -17.51 -10.32
C VAL A 111 7.46 -17.55 -10.65
N LEU A 112 7.04 -18.35 -11.63
CA LEU A 112 5.63 -18.50 -11.97
C LEU A 112 4.83 -19.11 -10.81
N GLU A 113 5.35 -20.14 -10.15
CA GLU A 113 4.68 -20.74 -8.99
C GLU A 113 4.61 -19.75 -7.81
N LEU A 114 5.70 -19.04 -7.52
CA LEU A 114 5.74 -18.06 -6.43
C LEU A 114 4.80 -16.87 -6.65
N LEU A 115 4.63 -16.42 -7.90
CA LEU A 115 3.78 -15.26 -8.19
C LEU A 115 2.33 -15.65 -8.50
N PHE A 116 2.10 -16.65 -9.35
CA PHE A 116 0.77 -17.01 -9.90
C PHE A 116 0.29 -18.40 -9.47
N GLY A 117 1.17 -19.22 -8.91
CA GLY A 117 0.87 -20.58 -8.51
C GLY A 117 -0.06 -20.65 -7.30
N LYS A 118 -0.67 -21.83 -7.12
CA LYS A 118 -1.62 -22.08 -6.01
C LYS A 118 -0.93 -22.04 -4.65
N SER A 119 0.37 -22.32 -4.60
CA SER A 119 1.17 -22.28 -3.36
C SER A 119 1.92 -20.96 -3.17
N GLY A 120 1.86 -20.05 -4.15
CA GLY A 120 2.51 -18.73 -4.12
C GLY A 120 1.59 -17.59 -3.67
N LEU A 121 1.90 -16.38 -4.14
CA LEU A 121 1.17 -15.14 -3.83
C LEU A 121 -0.21 -15.07 -4.46
N GLY A 122 -0.51 -15.92 -5.44
CA GLY A 122 -1.82 -15.97 -6.10
C GLY A 122 -2.17 -14.69 -6.86
N TYR A 123 -1.22 -14.09 -7.56
CA TYR A 123 -1.48 -12.94 -8.43
C TYR A 123 -2.57 -13.28 -9.44
N SER A 124 -3.59 -12.42 -9.50
CA SER A 124 -4.79 -12.63 -10.32
C SER A 124 -4.96 -11.55 -11.39
N ILE A 125 -4.22 -10.46 -11.30
CA ILE A 125 -4.22 -9.37 -12.28
C ILE A 125 -2.80 -8.97 -12.64
N GLY A 126 -2.61 -8.41 -13.82
CA GLY A 126 -1.34 -7.81 -14.21
C GLY A 126 -1.54 -6.63 -15.13
N ARG A 127 -0.67 -5.62 -14.99
CA ARG A 127 -0.65 -4.43 -15.83
C ARG A 127 0.39 -4.61 -16.94
N VAL A 128 -0.03 -4.48 -18.19
CA VAL A 128 0.86 -4.42 -19.34
C VAL A 128 0.92 -2.95 -19.81
N HIS A 129 2.11 -2.46 -20.13
CA HIS A 129 2.28 -1.15 -20.74
C HIS A 129 2.15 -1.25 -22.26
N MET A 130 1.60 -0.23 -22.90
CA MET A 130 1.54 -0.12 -24.37
C MET A 130 2.66 0.82 -24.80
N ASN A 131 3.34 0.50 -25.91
CA ASN A 131 4.61 1.13 -26.31
C ASN A 131 5.73 0.87 -25.30
N SER A 132 6.74 1.74 -25.24
CA SER A 132 7.78 1.72 -24.21
C SER A 132 7.36 2.41 -22.93
N CYS A 133 7.97 2.03 -21.82
CA CYS A 133 7.97 2.81 -20.58
C CYS A 133 9.41 3.10 -20.12
N ASP A 134 9.57 3.79 -18.99
CA ASP A 134 10.87 4.01 -18.32
C ASP A 134 11.57 2.70 -17.91
N PHE A 135 10.83 1.59 -17.81
CA PHE A 135 11.35 0.22 -17.63
C PHE A 135 11.55 -0.53 -18.96
N SER A 136 11.67 0.20 -20.08
CA SER A 136 12.10 -0.33 -21.37
C SER A 136 13.58 -0.07 -21.61
N VAL A 137 14.22 -0.90 -22.44
CA VAL A 137 15.65 -0.72 -22.78
C VAL A 137 15.86 0.56 -23.60
N LYS A 138 14.85 0.93 -24.38
CA LYS A 138 14.81 2.15 -25.19
C LYS A 138 13.37 2.60 -25.37
N SER A 139 13.18 3.84 -25.78
CA SER A 139 11.88 4.35 -26.21
C SER A 139 11.47 3.72 -27.53
N TYR A 140 10.21 3.30 -27.65
CA TYR A 140 9.60 2.79 -28.86
C TYR A 140 8.08 3.04 -28.83
N ALA A 141 7.48 3.10 -30.01
CA ALA A 141 6.02 3.09 -30.18
C ALA A 141 5.65 2.04 -31.23
N PHE A 142 4.41 1.54 -31.19
CA PHE A 142 3.92 0.56 -32.15
C PHE A 142 3.74 1.15 -33.55
N ASP A 143 3.41 2.43 -33.63
CA ASP A 143 3.45 3.22 -34.85
C ASP A 143 4.39 4.42 -34.64
N THR A 144 5.24 4.66 -35.64
CA THR A 144 6.22 5.74 -35.66
C THR A 144 6.20 6.52 -36.97
N VAL A 145 5.27 6.19 -37.89
CA VAL A 145 5.15 6.82 -39.20
C VAL A 145 4.22 8.03 -39.09
N ASP A 146 4.74 9.20 -39.44
CA ASP A 146 3.93 10.42 -39.38
C ASP A 146 2.80 10.39 -40.42
N GLY A 147 1.58 10.68 -39.97
CA GLY A 147 0.39 10.65 -40.81
C GLY A 147 -0.18 9.26 -41.10
N ASP A 148 0.30 8.20 -40.45
CA ASP A 148 -0.29 6.87 -40.56
C ASP A 148 -1.53 6.73 -39.66
N PHE A 149 -2.67 7.19 -40.17
CA PHE A 149 -3.96 7.03 -39.48
C PHE A 149 -4.60 5.67 -39.74
N ASP A 150 -4.11 4.93 -40.74
CA ASP A 150 -4.65 3.64 -41.16
C ASP A 150 -3.97 2.47 -40.40
N LEU A 151 -2.81 2.71 -39.78
CA LEU A 151 -2.04 1.77 -38.94
C LEU A 151 -1.62 0.50 -39.71
N GLU A 152 -1.04 0.68 -40.90
CA GLU A 152 -0.64 -0.39 -41.83
C GLU A 152 0.83 -0.84 -41.70
#